data_AF-A0A1H0MDT3-F1
#
_entry.id   AF-A0A1H0MDT3-F1
#
_cell.length_a   1.000
_cell.length_b   1.000
_cell.length_c   1.000
_cell.angle_alpha   90.00
_cell.angle_beta   90.00
_cell.angle_gamma   90.00
#
_symmetry.space_group_name_H-M   'P 1'
#
loop_
_entity.id
_entity.type
_entity.pdbx_description
1 polymer ?
#
loop_
_entity_poly.entity_id
_entity_poly.type
_entity_poly.pdbx_seq_one_letter_code
_entity_poly.pdbx_strand_id
1 'polypeptide(L)' 'MTNTDDFRFHAHELIVDLDAATTEMMKLISAHQLSGPEWERVTQWQHEAYERWMTYLNKRSYPDSGENNINS' A
#
# COMPACT_ATOMS: atom_id res chain seq x y z
N MET A 1 -14.81 -20.01 2.48
CA MET A 1 -14.13 -19.00 3.31
C MET A 1 -12.76 -18.70 2.70
N THR A 2 -12.72 -18.09 1.52
CA THR A 2 -11.45 -17.87 0.77
C THR A 2 -11.24 -16.38 0.48
N ASN A 3 -12.26 -15.70 -0.01
CA ASN A 3 -12.18 -14.28 -0.40
C ASN A 3 -11.71 -13.32 0.74
N THR A 4 -12.17 -13.52 1.98
CA THR A 4 -11.74 -12.69 3.12
C THR A 4 -10.33 -12.99 3.60
N ASP A 5 -9.84 -14.22 3.42
CA ASP A 5 -8.51 -14.63 3.85
C ASP A 5 -7.45 -14.13 2.86
N ASP A 6 -7.72 -14.29 1.56
CA ASP A 6 -6.92 -13.73 0.47
C ASP A 6 -6.79 -12.21 0.60
N PHE A 7 -7.88 -11.54 0.99
CA PHE A 7 -7.87 -10.10 1.25
C PHE A 7 -6.94 -9.72 2.41
N ARG A 8 -7.03 -10.45 3.53
CA ARG A 8 -6.18 -10.18 4.70
C ARG A 8 -4.72 -10.45 4.40
N PHE A 9 -4.45 -11.49 3.62
CA PHE A 9 -3.10 -11.85 3.20
C PHE A 9 -2.47 -10.73 2.36
N HIS A 10 -3.14 -10.29 1.29
CA HIS A 10 -2.64 -9.18 0.47
C HIS A 10 -2.56 -7.86 1.24
N ALA A 11 -3.53 -7.58 2.13
CA ALA A 11 -3.45 -6.40 3.00
C ALA A 11 -2.18 -6.43 3.86
N HIS A 12 -1.86 -7.60 4.43
CA HIS A 12 -0.68 -7.79 5.24
C HIS A 12 0.60 -7.61 4.43
N GLU A 13 0.68 -8.14 3.21
CA GLU A 13 1.83 -7.94 2.32
C GLU A 13 2.08 -6.45 2.02
N LEU A 14 1.02 -5.70 1.73
CA LEU A 14 1.12 -4.25 1.48
C LEU A 14 1.56 -3.46 2.71
N ILE A 15 1.06 -3.83 3.90
CA ILE A 15 1.48 -3.21 5.16
C ILE A 15 2.96 -3.49 5.44
N VAL A 16 3.43 -4.72 5.19
CA VAL A 16 4.85 -5.08 5.37
C VAL A 16 5.76 -4.30 4.42
N ASP A 17 5.37 -4.13 3.16
CA ASP A 17 6.13 -3.32 2.19
C ASP A 17 6.21 -1.84 2.62
N LEU A 18 5.08 -1.28 3.09
CA LEU A 18 5.03 0.09 3.60
C LEU A 18 5.88 0.29 4.86
N ASP A 19 5.85 -0.67 5.79
CA ASP A 19 6.65 -0.63 7.02
C ASP A 19 8.15 -0.75 6.71
N ALA A 20 8.53 -1.61 5.76
CA ALA A 20 9.90 -1.73 5.29
C ALA A 20 10.41 -0.41 4.68
N ALA A 21 9.62 0.21 3.79
CA ALA A 21 9.96 1.51 3.19
C ALA A 21 10.09 2.61 4.25
N THR A 22 9.17 2.64 5.22
CA THR A 22 9.18 3.61 6.32
C THR A 22 10.39 3.40 7.24
N THR A 23 10.75 2.16 7.53
CA THR A 23 11.93 1.81 8.34
C THR A 23 13.21 2.25 7.65
N GLU A 24 13.36 2.00 6.34
CA GLU A 24 14.50 2.50 5.57
C GLU A 24 14.54 4.04 5.55
N MET A 25 13.39 4.71 5.44
CA MET A 25 13.32 6.17 5.51
C MET A 25 13.81 6.67 6.88
N MET A 26 13.38 6.02 7.97
CA MET A 26 13.82 6.35 9.33
C MET A 26 15.31 6.11 9.56
N LYS A 27 15.91 5.08 8.95
CA LYS A 27 17.35 4.85 9.00
C LYS A 27 18.12 6.02 8.40
N LEU A 28 17.70 6.50 7.23
CA LEU A 28 18.29 7.66 6.57
C LEU A 28 18.12 8.94 7.39
N ILE A 29 16.93 9.16 7.96
CA ILE A 29 16.68 10.28 8.87
C ILE A 29 17.63 10.24 10.07
N SER A 30 17.80 9.06 10.68
CA SER A 30 18.70 8.88 11.83
C SER A 30 20.17 9.15 11.46
N ALA A 31 20.56 8.81 10.23
CA ALA A 31 21.88 9.11 9.67
C ALA A 31 22.02 10.56 9.17
N HIS A 32 20.99 11.40 9.30
CA HIS A 32 20.92 12.77 8.75
C HIS A 32 21.09 12.84 7.22
N GLN A 33 20.76 11.75 6.51
CA GLN A 33 20.81 11.66 5.05
C GLN A 33 19.43 11.95 4.44
N LEU A 34 19.07 13.24 4.41
CA LEU A 34 17.77 13.74 3.93
C LEU A 34 17.79 14.26 2.48
N SER A 35 18.82 13.90 1.72
CA SER A 35 19.00 14.32 0.34
C SER A 35 19.87 13.33 -0.44
N GLY A 36 19.82 13.42 -1.77
CA GLY A 36 20.56 12.55 -2.67
C GLY A 36 19.78 11.31 -3.11
N PRO A 37 20.38 10.48 -3.96
CA PRO A 37 19.67 9.43 -4.71
C PRO A 37 19.07 8.34 -3.81
N GLU A 38 19.69 8.07 -2.66
CA GLU A 38 19.20 7.07 -1.71
C GLU A 38 17.94 7.57 -0.97
N TRP A 39 17.93 8.84 -0.55
CA TRP A 39 16.76 9.49 0.03
C TRP A 39 15.61 9.57 -0.98
N GLU A 40 15.87 10.03 -2.20
CA GLU A 40 14.87 10.09 -3.28
C GLU A 40 14.28 8.71 -3.58
N ARG A 41 15.12 7.67 -3.65
CA ARG A 41 14.65 6.29 -3.88
C ARG A 41 13.74 5.80 -2.75
N VAL A 42 14.14 5.99 -1.50
CA VAL A 42 13.37 5.49 -0.35
C VAL A 42 12.08 6.28 -0.15
N THR A 43 12.11 7.59 -0.33
CA THR A 43 10.90 8.44 -0.28
C THR A 43 9.92 8.10 -1.40
N GLN A 44 10.40 7.86 -2.62
CA GLN A 44 9.57 7.41 -3.74
C GLN A 44 8.96 6.02 -3.45
N TRP A 45 9.76 5.07 -2.94
CA TRP A 45 9.27 3.75 -2.59
C TRP A 45 8.20 3.80 -1.48
N GLN A 46 8.41 4.60 -0.44
CA GLN A 46 7.43 4.80 0.62
C GLN A 46 6.12 5.38 0.07
N HIS A 47 6.23 6.38 -0.82
CA HIS A 47 5.07 6.99 -1.46
C HIS A 47 4.29 5.97 -2.29
N GLU A 48 4.96 5.21 -3.14
CA GLU A 48 4.33 4.17 -3.97
C GLU A 48 3.71 3.04 -3.13
N ALA A 49 4.35 2.63 -2.04
CA ALA A 49 3.80 1.64 -1.12
C ALA A 49 2.52 2.17 -0.44
N TYR A 50 2.52 3.44 -0.04
CA TYR A 50 1.34 4.09 0.53
C TYR A 50 0.20 4.21 -0.48
N GLU A 51 0.48 4.60 -1.74
CA GLU A 51 -0.53 4.67 -2.80
C GLU A 51 -1.13 3.30 -3.11
N ARG A 52 -0.30 2.25 -3.16
CA ARG A 52 -0.76 0.86 -3.34
C ARG A 52 -1.67 0.43 -2.19
N TRP A 53 -1.31 0.75 -0.95
CA TRP A 53 -2.13 0.48 0.23
C TRP A 53 -3.48 1.22 0.18
N MET A 54 -3.47 2.53 -0.11
CA MET A 54 -4.70 3.32 -0.24
C MET A 54 -5.62 2.82 -1.36
N THR A 55 -5.05 2.47 -2.51
CA THR A 55 -5.80 1.92 -3.65
C THR A 55 -6.45 0.59 -3.29
N TYR A 56 -5.73 -0.26 -2.57
CA TYR A 56 -6.24 -1.55 -2.11
C TYR A 56 -7.38 -1.40 -1.09
N LEU A 57 -7.25 -0.48 -0.14
CA LEU A 57 -8.32 -0.16 0.81
C LEU A 57 -9.54 0.46 0.13
N ASN A 58 -9.34 1.36 -0.84
CA ASN A 58 -10.42 2.02 -1.58
C ASN A 58 -11.23 1.02 -2.42
N LYS A 59 -10.57 0.02 -3.02
CA LYS A 59 -11.25 -1.12 -3.69
C LYS A 59 -12.22 -1.87 -2.78
N ARG A 60 -11.99 -1.88 -1.47
CA ARG A 60 -12.91 -2.48 -0.50
C ARG A 60 -14.09 -1.56 -0.16
N SER A 61 -13.85 -0.26 -0.10
CA SER A 61 -14.87 0.72 0.34
C SER A 61 -15.95 0.99 -0.71
N TYR A 62 -15.65 0.74 -1.98
CA TYR A 62 -16.63 0.72 -3.07
C TYR A 62 -16.75 -0.72 -3.55
N PRO A 63 -17.67 -1.54 -3.00
CA PRO A 63 -18.09 -2.72 -3.73
C PRO A 63 -18.59 -2.22 -5.08
N ASP A 64 -18.07 -2.78 -6.17
CA ASP A 64 -18.55 -2.53 -7.51
C ASP A 64 -20.07 -2.70 -7.50
N SER A 65 -20.81 -1.59 -7.58
CA SER A 65 -22.28 -1.57 -7.62
C SER A 65 -22.81 -1.98 -8.99
N GLY A 66 -22.08 -2.79 -9.75
CA GLY A 66 -22.34 -3.11 -11.14
C GLY A 66 -22.58 -4.60 -11.34
N GLU A 67 -23.71 -5.12 -10.88
CA GLU A 67 -24.43 -6.23 -11.54
C GLU A 67 -25.68 -6.59 -10.73
N ASN A 68 -26.76 -5.80 -10.88
CA ASN A 68 -28.10 -6.30 -10.65
C ASN A 68 -29.10 -5.58 -11.54
N ASN A 69 -29.73 -6.36 -12.41
CA ASN A 69 -31.00 -6.12 -13.10
C ASN A 69 -30.94 -5.67 -14.57
N ILE A 70 -30.75 -6.65 -15.46
CA ILE A 70 -31.48 -6.68 -16.74
C ILE A 70 -32.18 -8.03 -16.80
N ASN A 71 -33.35 -8.16 -16.18
CA ASN A 71 -34.33 -9.21 -16.46
C ASN A 71 -35.72 -8.74 -16.01
N SER A 72 -36.43 -7.96 -16.85
CA SER A 72 -37.89 -8.07 -17.04
C SER A 72 -38.40 -7.14 -18.13
#